data_AF-A0A5C6VE18-F1
#
_entry.id   AF-A0A5C6VE18-F1
#
_cell.length_a   1.000
_cell.length_b   1.000
_cell.length_c   1.000
_cell.angle_alpha   90.00
_cell.angle_beta   90.00
_cell.angle_gamma   90.00
#
_symmetry.space_group_name_H-M   'P 1'
#
loop_
_entity.id
_entity.type
_entity.pdbx_description
1 polymer ?
#
loop_
_entity_poly.entity_id
_entity_poly.type
_entity_poly.pdbx_seq_one_letter_code
_entity_poly.pdbx_strand_id
1 'polypeptide(L)'
;MAENGNLNPEEETQEELKRINFSLKRVLVSIIKLFKSTFNIREGAQIKETSDGIKRDISFKGHNSWILVFSIFIASIGLNVNSIPVVIGAMLISPLMGPILGLGLAVGTNDWETLTRSLKNFGIMILIALATSTLYFSLSPLTEITSELLGRVKPTILDVFVATFGGLAGIVAGSRKEKSNVVPGVAIATALMPPLCTAGYGLAIGSTSVFFGAMYLFLLNSVFICITTFLVIRFLKFPLVEFVDTKKEKRIRLSITIFVIVVMVPSAFIFYDVIKETIYNRNVRNFLAQELYYEGAEIINEKVVYSDDEKAIDIFLIGERVPEGVIQGWRKKMETYDLADAQLTIHQSKDETVEIAGKVSEQVKSGIIQDLYEKNEALLASKDERIEFLENQVVMLGKRDTMALKALYNEAKILYPWVEAIEGGYVNRITTGSSKNLPLVITYYTKNFNPVIDSTKYNRWVRARLKEPRLKVKFIKAD
;
A
#
# COMPACT_ATOMS: atom_id res chain seq x y z
N MET A 1 10.41 30.81 74.24
CA MET A 1 11.25 29.59 74.18
C MET A 1 10.80 28.81 72.97
N ALA A 2 11.65 28.80 71.95
CA ALA A 2 11.41 28.10 70.70
C ALA A 2 11.80 26.62 70.88
N GLU A 3 10.96 25.72 70.42
CA GLU A 3 11.36 24.38 69.97
C GLU A 3 10.67 24.12 68.63
N ASN A 4 11.16 24.81 67.59
CA ASN A 4 11.02 24.32 66.24
C ASN A 4 11.96 23.12 66.12
N GLY A 5 11.43 21.91 66.23
CA GLY A 5 12.14 20.69 65.86
C GLY A 5 12.43 20.73 64.36
N ASN A 6 13.62 21.21 64.00
CA ASN A 6 14.18 21.07 62.66
C ASN A 6 14.34 19.57 62.39
N LEU A 7 13.42 18.99 61.63
CA LEU A 7 13.63 17.70 61.00
C LEU A 7 14.84 17.84 60.07
N ASN A 8 15.73 16.85 60.12
CA ASN A 8 16.95 16.83 59.33
C ASN A 8 16.58 16.82 57.82
N PRO A 9 17.17 17.67 56.95
CA PRO A 9 16.77 17.76 55.53
C PRO A 9 16.81 16.43 54.77
N GLU A 10 17.66 15.50 55.21
CA GLU A 10 17.74 14.15 54.66
C GLU A 10 16.51 13.28 55.00
N GLU A 11 15.87 13.48 56.14
CA GLU A 11 14.65 12.75 56.55
C GLU A 11 13.41 13.25 55.81
N GLU A 12 13.27 14.57 55.62
CA GLU A 12 12.20 15.15 54.80
C GLU A 12 12.29 14.68 53.34
N THR A 13 13.50 14.66 52.78
CA THR A 13 13.75 14.16 51.41
C THR A 13 13.39 12.68 51.29
N GLN A 14 13.72 11.85 52.29
CA GLN A 14 13.35 10.43 52.28
C GLN A 14 11.85 10.20 52.44
N GLU A 15 11.15 11.01 53.23
CA GLU A 15 9.69 10.95 53.33
C GLU A 15 9.00 11.39 52.04
N GLU A 16 9.46 12.46 51.39
CA GLU A 16 8.94 12.89 50.10
C GLU A 16 9.13 11.82 49.02
N LEU A 17 10.32 11.21 48.94
CA LEU A 17 10.59 10.11 48.01
C LEU A 17 9.69 8.89 48.27
N LYS A 18 9.41 8.55 49.55
CA LYS A 18 8.46 7.49 49.90
C LYS A 18 7.03 7.83 49.51
N ARG A 19 6.59 9.09 49.72
CA ARG A 19 5.25 9.57 49.32
C ARG A 19 5.07 9.58 47.80
N ILE A 20 6.09 10.00 47.06
CA ILE A 20 6.11 9.99 45.58
C ILE A 20 6.05 8.55 45.08
N ASN A 21 6.86 7.63 45.59
CA ASN A 21 6.82 6.22 45.21
C ASN A 21 5.48 5.55 45.53
N PHE A 22 4.86 5.90 46.66
CA PHE A 22 3.54 5.39 47.03
C PHE A 22 2.42 5.96 46.15
N SER A 23 2.53 7.22 45.73
CA SER A 23 1.62 7.87 44.77
C SER A 23 1.74 7.22 43.38
N LEU A 24 2.96 7.05 42.87
CA LEU A 24 3.24 6.37 41.60
C LEU A 24 2.72 4.93 41.59
N LYS A 25 2.89 4.19 42.69
CA LYS A 25 2.35 2.83 42.83
C LYS A 25 0.81 2.83 42.79
N ARG A 26 0.14 3.80 43.42
CA ARG A 26 -1.32 3.93 43.34
C ARG A 26 -1.81 4.31 41.95
N VAL A 27 -1.09 5.18 41.25
CA VAL A 27 -1.37 5.53 39.85
C VAL A 27 -1.18 4.31 38.94
N LEU A 28 -0.10 3.57 39.09
CA LEU A 28 0.17 2.34 38.34
C LEU A 28 -0.92 1.28 38.57
N VAL A 29 -1.32 1.06 39.83
CA VAL A 29 -2.41 0.13 40.17
C VAL A 29 -3.74 0.61 39.58
N SER A 30 -4.01 1.91 39.56
CA SER A 30 -5.22 2.48 38.95
C SER A 30 -5.21 2.34 37.44
N ILE A 31 -4.06 2.55 36.78
CA ILE A 31 -3.86 2.32 35.36
C ILE A 31 -4.05 0.84 35.02
N ILE A 32 -3.45 -0.08 35.79
CA ILE A 32 -3.61 -1.52 35.61
C ILE A 32 -5.07 -1.94 35.84
N LYS A 33 -5.76 -1.35 36.83
CA LYS A 33 -7.17 -1.62 37.11
C LYS A 33 -8.07 -1.12 35.98
N LEU A 34 -7.82 0.09 35.47
CA LEU A 34 -8.47 0.65 34.29
C LEU A 34 -8.21 -0.19 33.05
N PHE A 35 -6.97 -0.59 32.79
CA PHE A 35 -6.61 -1.47 31.69
C PHE A 35 -7.34 -2.81 31.81
N LYS A 36 -7.35 -3.41 33.01
CA LYS A 36 -8.05 -4.66 33.27
C LYS A 36 -9.57 -4.55 33.11
N SER A 37 -10.18 -3.43 33.51
CA SER A 37 -11.62 -3.21 33.32
C SER A 37 -11.99 -2.91 31.87
N THR A 38 -11.18 -2.10 31.18
CA THR A 38 -11.44 -1.69 29.78
C THR A 38 -11.22 -2.83 28.80
N PHE A 39 -10.22 -3.68 29.03
CA PHE A 39 -9.90 -4.83 28.16
C PHE A 39 -10.57 -6.15 28.64
N ASN A 40 -11.52 -6.12 29.58
CA ASN A 40 -12.22 -7.32 30.02
C ASN A 40 -13.28 -7.76 28.98
N ILE A 41 -12.88 -8.58 28.02
CA ILE A 41 -13.77 -9.05 26.96
C ILE A 41 -14.83 -10.05 27.48
N ARG A 42 -14.62 -10.69 28.64
CA ARG A 42 -15.57 -11.68 29.18
C ARG A 42 -16.88 -11.07 29.69
N GLU A 43 -16.82 -9.84 30.18
CA GLU A 43 -17.98 -9.14 30.73
C GLU A 43 -18.93 -8.77 29.60
N GLY A 44 -20.20 -9.20 29.66
CA GLY A 44 -21.20 -8.96 28.61
C GLY A 44 -21.17 -9.91 27.41
N ALA A 45 -20.45 -11.05 27.48
CA ALA A 45 -20.46 -12.06 26.42
C ALA A 45 -21.69 -12.98 26.53
N GLN A 46 -22.51 -13.07 25.48
CA GLN A 46 -23.71 -13.91 25.44
C GLN A 46 -23.41 -15.27 24.81
N ILE A 47 -22.74 -16.14 25.56
CA ILE A 47 -22.21 -17.42 25.07
C ILE A 47 -23.24 -18.27 24.32
N LYS A 48 -24.45 -18.44 24.88
CA LYS A 48 -25.51 -19.27 24.27
C LYS A 48 -26.04 -18.65 22.97
N GLU A 49 -26.45 -17.38 23.01
CA GLU A 49 -26.98 -16.67 21.83
C GLU A 49 -25.95 -16.60 20.70
N THR A 50 -24.68 -16.45 21.03
CA THR A 50 -23.56 -16.44 20.06
C THR A 50 -23.42 -17.81 19.40
N SER A 51 -23.40 -18.88 20.19
CA SER A 51 -23.28 -20.25 19.68
C SER A 51 -24.45 -20.61 18.76
N ASP A 52 -25.68 -20.28 19.18
CA ASP A 52 -26.88 -20.55 18.39
C ASP A 52 -26.94 -19.70 17.11
N GLY A 53 -26.49 -18.45 17.18
CA GLY A 53 -26.34 -17.56 16.03
C GLY A 53 -25.39 -18.14 14.97
N ILE A 54 -24.16 -18.49 15.38
CA ILE A 54 -23.18 -19.13 14.49
C ILE A 54 -23.75 -20.43 13.92
N LYS A 55 -24.39 -21.27 14.75
CA LYS A 55 -24.97 -22.54 14.29
C LYS A 55 -26.08 -22.36 13.25
N ARG A 56 -26.87 -21.30 13.35
CA ARG A 56 -27.89 -20.94 12.36
C ARG A 56 -27.23 -20.52 11.04
N ASP A 57 -26.16 -19.74 11.11
CA ASP A 57 -25.49 -19.16 9.95
C ASP A 57 -24.61 -20.17 9.18
N ILE A 58 -24.33 -21.35 9.76
CA ILE A 58 -23.68 -22.48 9.04
C ILE A 58 -24.52 -22.97 7.85
N SER A 59 -25.85 -22.87 7.92
CA SER A 59 -26.73 -23.56 6.96
C SER A 59 -26.88 -22.80 5.64
N PHE A 60 -26.34 -23.37 4.56
CA PHE A 60 -26.61 -22.95 3.19
C PHE A 60 -27.75 -23.79 2.59
N LYS A 61 -28.99 -23.46 2.95
CA LYS A 61 -30.19 -24.02 2.33
C LYS A 61 -31.15 -22.91 1.93
N GLY A 62 -31.74 -23.01 0.75
CA GLY A 62 -32.74 -22.06 0.26
C GLY A 62 -32.13 -20.67 -0.04
N HIS A 63 -32.63 -19.66 0.66
CA HIS A 63 -32.36 -18.24 0.39
C HIS A 63 -30.85 -17.89 0.47
N ASN A 64 -30.13 -18.43 1.46
CA ASN A 64 -28.69 -18.11 1.66
C ASN A 64 -27.82 -18.55 0.47
N SER A 65 -28.17 -19.66 -0.19
CA SER A 65 -27.45 -20.12 -1.39
C SER A 65 -27.69 -19.20 -2.58
N TRP A 66 -28.91 -18.70 -2.77
CA TRP A 66 -29.22 -17.71 -3.81
C TRP A 66 -28.57 -16.37 -3.53
N ILE A 67 -28.57 -15.91 -2.27
CA ILE A 67 -27.84 -14.70 -1.88
C ILE A 67 -26.35 -14.84 -2.22
N LEU A 68 -25.73 -15.97 -1.92
CA LEU A 68 -24.35 -16.23 -2.30
C LEU A 68 -24.14 -16.15 -3.82
N VAL A 69 -25.01 -16.78 -4.61
CA VAL A 69 -24.93 -16.74 -6.08
C VAL A 69 -24.99 -15.29 -6.58
N PHE A 70 -25.97 -14.51 -6.13
CA PHE A 70 -26.10 -13.10 -6.53
C PHE A 70 -24.92 -12.26 -6.08
N SER A 71 -24.46 -12.43 -4.83
CA SER A 71 -23.26 -11.77 -4.33
C SER A 71 -22.05 -12.10 -5.21
N ILE A 72 -21.82 -13.36 -5.58
CA ILE A 72 -20.68 -13.77 -6.43
C ILE A 72 -20.76 -13.14 -7.82
N PHE A 73 -21.94 -13.03 -8.42
CA PHE A 73 -22.10 -12.26 -9.66
C PHE A 73 -21.70 -10.80 -9.47
N ILE A 74 -22.22 -10.13 -8.44
CA ILE A 74 -21.91 -8.72 -8.15
C ILE A 74 -20.40 -8.53 -7.92
N ALA A 75 -19.77 -9.41 -7.15
CA ALA A 75 -18.33 -9.36 -6.90
C ALA A 75 -17.53 -9.59 -8.18
N SER A 76 -17.91 -10.56 -9.01
CA SER A 76 -17.21 -10.86 -10.26
C SER A 76 -17.34 -9.71 -11.26
N ILE A 77 -18.51 -9.05 -11.31
CA ILE A 77 -18.70 -7.80 -12.06
C ILE A 77 -17.79 -6.70 -11.49
N GLY A 78 -17.80 -6.49 -10.17
CA GLY A 78 -16.97 -5.49 -9.51
C GLY A 78 -15.47 -5.69 -9.77
N LEU A 79 -14.98 -6.92 -9.75
CA LEU A 79 -13.59 -7.26 -10.08
C LEU A 79 -13.27 -7.01 -11.54
N ASN A 80 -14.20 -7.31 -12.46
CA ASN A 80 -14.01 -7.13 -13.89
C ASN A 80 -13.99 -5.65 -14.29
N VAL A 81 -14.80 -4.81 -13.63
CA VAL A 81 -14.81 -3.35 -13.85
C VAL A 81 -13.86 -2.58 -12.91
N ASN A 82 -13.00 -3.30 -12.18
CA ASN A 82 -12.02 -2.74 -11.24
C ASN A 82 -12.63 -1.78 -10.18
N SER A 83 -13.83 -2.11 -9.66
CA SER A 83 -14.59 -1.26 -8.72
C SER A 83 -14.63 -1.84 -7.31
N ILE A 84 -13.73 -1.35 -6.45
CA ILE A 84 -13.65 -1.72 -5.03
C ILE A 84 -15.00 -1.52 -4.29
N PRO A 85 -15.75 -0.41 -4.47
CA PRO A 85 -17.04 -0.23 -3.77
C PRO A 85 -18.06 -1.33 -4.07
N VAL A 86 -18.14 -1.78 -5.32
CA VAL A 86 -19.05 -2.87 -5.73
C VAL A 86 -18.63 -4.19 -5.09
N VAL A 87 -17.32 -4.46 -5.08
CA VAL A 87 -16.74 -5.65 -4.43
C VAL A 87 -17.03 -5.65 -2.93
N ILE A 88 -16.88 -4.51 -2.24
CA ILE A 88 -17.21 -4.36 -0.81
C ILE A 88 -18.71 -4.57 -0.57
N GLY A 89 -19.57 -4.01 -1.43
CA GLY A 89 -21.02 -4.21 -1.34
C GLY A 89 -21.42 -5.69 -1.44
N ALA A 90 -20.77 -6.43 -2.34
CA ALA A 90 -20.98 -7.86 -2.48
C ALA A 90 -20.55 -8.65 -1.23
N MET A 91 -19.40 -8.29 -0.61
CA MET A 91 -18.91 -8.91 0.62
C MET A 91 -19.86 -8.73 1.80
N LEU A 92 -20.48 -7.54 1.94
CA LEU A 92 -21.39 -7.21 3.03
C LEU A 92 -22.66 -8.07 3.06
N ILE A 93 -23.14 -8.46 1.88
CA ILE A 93 -24.38 -9.23 1.72
C ILE A 93 -24.09 -10.73 1.80
N SER A 94 -22.86 -11.14 1.51
CA SER A 94 -22.50 -12.55 1.32
C SER A 94 -22.37 -13.33 2.65
N PRO A 95 -23.08 -14.46 2.82
CA PRO A 95 -23.06 -15.23 4.07
C PRO A 95 -21.83 -16.17 4.22
N LEU A 96 -20.66 -15.80 3.70
CA LEU A 96 -19.47 -16.69 3.67
C LEU A 96 -18.88 -17.02 5.05
N MET A 97 -19.06 -16.15 6.04
CA MET A 97 -18.41 -16.31 7.35
C MET A 97 -19.03 -17.42 8.22
N GLY A 98 -20.30 -17.76 8.02
CA GLY A 98 -21.04 -18.66 8.90
C GLY A 98 -20.36 -20.03 9.12
N PRO A 99 -20.08 -20.81 8.06
CA PRO A 99 -19.38 -22.09 8.17
C PRO A 99 -17.97 -21.97 8.75
N ILE A 100 -17.24 -20.90 8.44
CA ILE A 100 -15.85 -20.70 8.93
C ILE A 100 -15.86 -20.47 10.45
N LEU A 101 -16.73 -19.58 10.93
CA LEU A 101 -16.94 -19.40 12.38
C LEU A 101 -17.48 -20.67 13.04
N GLY A 102 -18.34 -21.41 12.34
CA GLY A 102 -18.88 -22.70 12.77
C GLY A 102 -17.80 -23.76 12.99
N LEU A 103 -16.78 -23.83 12.12
CA LEU A 103 -15.62 -24.71 12.31
C LEU A 103 -14.86 -24.34 13.59
N GLY A 104 -14.56 -23.06 13.79
CA GLY A 104 -13.86 -22.58 14.99
C GLY A 104 -14.66 -22.83 16.28
N LEU A 105 -15.99 -22.62 16.22
CA LEU A 105 -16.92 -22.94 17.31
C LEU A 105 -16.92 -24.42 17.63
N ALA A 106 -17.08 -25.27 16.62
CA ALA A 106 -17.13 -26.71 16.80
C ALA A 106 -15.86 -27.27 17.44
N VAL A 107 -14.70 -26.79 17.00
CA VAL A 107 -13.41 -27.14 17.61
C VAL A 107 -13.31 -26.61 19.05
N GLY A 108 -13.75 -25.38 19.31
CA GLY A 108 -13.69 -24.75 20.63
C GLY A 108 -14.62 -25.39 21.67
N THR A 109 -15.76 -25.94 21.24
CA THR A 109 -16.76 -26.57 22.11
C THR A 109 -16.74 -28.10 22.07
N ASN A 110 -15.81 -28.72 21.33
CA ASN A 110 -15.76 -30.16 21.06
C ASN A 110 -17.07 -30.72 20.44
N ASP A 111 -17.73 -29.96 19.56
CA ASP A 111 -19.01 -30.31 18.95
C ASP A 111 -18.81 -30.97 17.57
N TRP A 112 -18.78 -32.30 17.53
CA TRP A 112 -18.57 -33.07 16.30
C TRP A 112 -19.67 -32.88 15.24
N GLU A 113 -20.92 -32.72 15.67
CA GLU A 113 -22.05 -32.51 14.77
C GLU A 113 -21.92 -31.15 14.07
N THR A 114 -21.60 -30.11 14.85
CA THR A 114 -21.34 -28.78 14.29
C THR A 114 -20.10 -28.78 13.41
N LEU A 115 -19.06 -29.53 13.74
CA LEU A 115 -17.83 -29.63 12.92
C LEU A 115 -18.14 -30.19 11.53
N THR A 116 -18.78 -31.36 11.48
CA THR A 116 -19.11 -32.04 10.22
C THR A 116 -20.12 -31.24 9.38
N ARG A 117 -21.11 -30.62 10.03
CA ARG A 117 -22.07 -29.73 9.39
C ARG A 117 -21.38 -28.50 8.80
N SER A 118 -20.46 -27.87 9.53
CA SER A 118 -19.70 -26.71 9.06
C SER A 118 -18.82 -27.07 7.88
N LEU A 119 -18.09 -28.18 7.96
CA LEU A 119 -17.20 -28.64 6.89
C LEU A 119 -17.97 -28.95 5.60
N LYS A 120 -19.13 -29.62 5.71
CA LYS A 120 -19.99 -29.90 4.56
C LYS A 120 -20.52 -28.63 3.91
N ASN A 121 -21.02 -27.67 4.71
CA ASN A 121 -21.55 -26.42 4.17
C ASN A 121 -20.43 -25.53 3.60
N PHE A 122 -19.25 -25.52 4.21
CA PHE A 122 -18.07 -24.83 3.69
C PHE A 122 -17.68 -25.36 2.31
N GLY A 123 -17.66 -26.69 2.11
CA GLY A 123 -17.41 -27.28 0.79
C GLY A 123 -18.49 -26.94 -0.25
N ILE A 124 -19.78 -26.99 0.14
CA ILE A 124 -20.90 -26.60 -0.74
C ILE A 124 -20.77 -25.12 -1.15
N MET A 125 -20.44 -24.25 -0.19
CA MET A 125 -20.23 -22.82 -0.41
C MET A 125 -19.12 -22.56 -1.43
N ILE A 126 -17.96 -23.21 -1.27
CA ILE A 126 -16.84 -23.12 -2.24
C ILE A 126 -17.30 -23.58 -3.62
N LEU A 127 -18.00 -24.72 -3.71
CA LEU A 127 -18.46 -25.25 -4.99
C LEU A 127 -19.42 -24.30 -5.69
N ILE A 128 -20.41 -23.74 -4.97
CA ILE A 128 -21.36 -22.78 -5.52
C ILE A 128 -20.61 -21.52 -6.00
N ALA A 129 -19.70 -20.99 -5.18
CA ALA A 129 -18.96 -19.78 -5.51
C ALA A 129 -18.04 -19.96 -6.72
N LEU A 130 -17.30 -21.06 -6.78
CA LEU A 130 -16.45 -21.40 -7.94
C LEU A 130 -17.30 -21.62 -9.19
N ALA A 131 -18.35 -22.43 -9.11
CA ALA A 131 -19.23 -22.67 -10.26
C ALA A 131 -19.86 -21.37 -10.79
N THR A 132 -20.30 -20.48 -9.90
CA THR A 132 -20.94 -19.20 -10.28
C THR A 132 -19.93 -18.22 -10.88
N SER A 133 -18.78 -18.04 -10.25
CA SER A 133 -17.75 -17.13 -10.77
C SER A 133 -17.13 -17.64 -12.06
N THR A 134 -16.82 -18.94 -12.17
CA THR A 134 -16.37 -19.55 -13.42
C THR A 134 -17.41 -19.39 -14.52
N LEU A 135 -18.70 -19.66 -14.24
CA LEU A 135 -19.77 -19.44 -15.22
C LEU A 135 -19.82 -17.98 -15.70
N TYR A 136 -19.73 -17.02 -14.78
CA TYR A 136 -19.69 -15.60 -15.14
C TYR A 136 -18.50 -15.27 -16.05
N PHE A 137 -17.28 -15.65 -15.66
CA PHE A 137 -16.08 -15.31 -16.42
C PHE A 137 -15.96 -16.08 -17.74
N SER A 138 -16.53 -17.27 -17.85
CA SER A 138 -16.60 -18.01 -19.11
C SER A 138 -17.60 -17.42 -20.11
N LEU A 139 -18.67 -16.78 -19.62
CA LEU A 139 -19.68 -16.12 -20.47
C LEU A 139 -19.36 -14.65 -20.76
N SER A 140 -18.57 -14.03 -19.90
CA SER A 140 -18.18 -12.63 -20.03
C SER A 140 -17.23 -12.42 -21.23
N PRO A 141 -17.54 -11.51 -22.16
CA PRO A 141 -16.63 -11.15 -23.25
C PRO A 141 -15.42 -10.33 -22.77
N LEU A 142 -15.46 -9.84 -21.53
CA LEU A 142 -14.37 -9.12 -20.87
C LEU A 142 -13.51 -10.15 -20.12
N THR A 143 -12.41 -10.56 -20.74
CA THR A 143 -11.45 -11.54 -20.22
C THR A 143 -10.14 -10.92 -19.70
N GLU A 144 -10.02 -9.60 -19.76
CA GLU A 144 -8.81 -8.89 -19.34
C GLU A 144 -8.55 -9.07 -17.84
N ILE A 145 -7.28 -9.31 -17.51
CA ILE A 145 -6.84 -9.45 -16.12
C ILE A 145 -6.77 -8.05 -15.51
N THR A 146 -7.65 -7.74 -14.56
CA THR A 146 -7.61 -6.46 -13.82
C THR A 146 -6.60 -6.50 -12.68
N SER A 147 -6.15 -5.31 -12.24
CA SER A 147 -5.23 -5.18 -11.11
C SER A 147 -5.84 -5.71 -9.79
N GLU A 148 -7.15 -5.55 -9.59
CA GLU A 148 -7.85 -6.17 -8.44
C GLU A 148 -7.89 -7.70 -8.52
N LEU A 149 -7.88 -8.32 -9.70
CA LEU A 149 -7.76 -9.79 -9.82
C LEU A 149 -6.34 -10.24 -9.47
N LEU A 150 -5.31 -9.59 -10.02
CA LEU A 150 -3.90 -9.91 -9.78
C LEU A 150 -3.51 -9.78 -8.31
N GLY A 151 -4.02 -8.75 -7.63
CA GLY A 151 -3.77 -8.50 -6.21
C GLY A 151 -4.29 -9.59 -5.28
N ARG A 152 -5.07 -10.56 -5.78
CA ARG A 152 -5.66 -11.66 -4.98
C ARG A 152 -5.10 -13.04 -5.33
N VAL A 153 -4.06 -13.12 -6.15
CA VAL A 153 -3.42 -14.38 -6.55
C VAL A 153 -2.25 -14.75 -5.63
N LYS A 154 -1.55 -13.77 -5.08
CA LYS A 154 -0.37 -13.99 -4.23
C LYS A 154 -0.69 -13.66 -2.77
N PRO A 155 -0.68 -14.65 -1.86
CA PRO A 155 -0.86 -14.37 -0.45
C PRO A 155 0.34 -13.64 0.13
N THR A 156 0.09 -12.75 1.08
CA THR A 156 1.10 -11.98 1.78
C THR A 156 1.02 -12.17 3.29
N ILE A 157 2.07 -11.79 4.00
CA ILE A 157 2.05 -11.77 5.48
C ILE A 157 0.96 -10.84 6.03
N LEU A 158 0.60 -9.78 5.28
CA LEU A 158 -0.42 -8.82 5.68
C LEU A 158 -1.81 -9.46 5.67
N ASP A 159 -2.10 -10.32 4.70
CA ASP A 159 -3.36 -11.06 4.63
C ASP A 159 -3.56 -11.94 5.87
N VAL A 160 -2.47 -12.58 6.36
CA VAL A 160 -2.50 -13.40 7.58
C VAL A 160 -2.84 -12.56 8.81
N PHE A 161 -2.22 -11.39 8.95
CA PHE A 161 -2.53 -10.48 10.06
C PHE A 161 -3.97 -9.98 9.99
N VAL A 162 -4.43 -9.59 8.81
CA VAL A 162 -5.81 -9.13 8.61
C VAL A 162 -6.81 -10.25 8.90
N ALA A 163 -6.56 -11.49 8.46
CA ALA A 163 -7.39 -12.64 8.79
C ALA A 163 -7.41 -12.94 10.30
N THR A 164 -6.26 -12.81 10.97
CA THR A 164 -6.13 -13.04 12.41
C THR A 164 -6.89 -11.99 13.22
N PHE A 165 -6.59 -10.71 13.00
CA PHE A 165 -7.27 -9.63 13.74
C PHE A 165 -8.74 -9.50 13.34
N GLY A 166 -9.07 -9.73 12.07
CA GLY A 166 -10.43 -9.82 11.59
C GLY A 166 -11.19 -10.93 12.32
N GLY A 167 -10.68 -12.16 12.33
CA GLY A 167 -11.29 -13.28 13.05
C GLY A 167 -11.50 -12.99 14.54
N LEU A 168 -10.50 -12.43 15.23
CA LEU A 168 -10.62 -11.98 16.62
C LEU A 168 -11.74 -10.94 16.80
N ALA A 169 -11.76 -9.89 15.98
CA ALA A 169 -12.79 -8.86 16.04
C ALA A 169 -14.18 -9.43 15.74
N GLY A 170 -14.28 -10.37 14.80
CA GLY A 170 -15.53 -10.97 14.35
C GLY A 170 -16.19 -11.79 15.45
N ILE A 171 -15.44 -12.67 16.11
CA ILE A 171 -15.97 -13.49 17.21
C ILE A 171 -16.22 -12.66 18.48
N VAL A 172 -15.38 -11.67 18.78
CA VAL A 172 -15.59 -10.78 19.93
C VAL A 172 -16.84 -9.94 19.73
N ALA A 173 -17.01 -9.33 18.56
CA ALA A 173 -18.21 -8.56 18.22
C ALA A 173 -19.47 -9.42 18.16
N GLY A 174 -19.37 -10.60 17.54
CA GLY A 174 -20.47 -11.57 17.49
C GLY A 174 -20.87 -12.09 18.87
N SER A 175 -19.97 -12.03 19.86
CA SER A 175 -20.27 -12.45 21.23
C SER A 175 -21.09 -11.45 22.07
N ARG A 176 -21.39 -10.27 21.52
CA ARG A 176 -22.09 -9.18 22.22
C ARG A 176 -23.59 -9.18 21.92
N LYS A 177 -24.35 -8.64 22.89
CA LYS A 177 -25.81 -8.47 22.81
C LYS A 177 -26.26 -7.52 21.72
N GLU A 178 -25.47 -6.49 21.46
CA GLU A 178 -25.74 -5.55 20.38
C GLU A 178 -25.19 -6.12 19.07
N LYS A 179 -26.03 -6.14 18.03
CA LYS A 179 -25.60 -6.48 16.67
C LYS A 179 -24.59 -5.42 16.22
N SER A 180 -23.31 -5.73 16.41
CA SER A 180 -22.23 -4.85 16.04
C SER A 180 -21.97 -4.93 14.54
N ASN A 181 -21.86 -3.77 13.87
CA ASN A 181 -21.46 -3.65 12.46
C ASN A 181 -20.04 -4.18 12.18
N VAL A 182 -19.34 -4.63 13.22
CA VAL A 182 -18.00 -5.23 13.12
C VAL A 182 -18.03 -6.58 12.42
N VAL A 183 -19.09 -7.40 12.55
CA VAL A 183 -19.12 -8.73 11.89
C VAL A 183 -19.09 -8.61 10.36
N PRO A 184 -19.92 -7.75 9.72
CA PRO A 184 -19.75 -7.44 8.29
C PRO A 184 -18.42 -6.73 7.99
N GLY A 185 -17.94 -5.85 8.86
CA GLY A 185 -16.64 -5.18 8.69
C GLY A 185 -15.44 -6.14 8.64
N VAL A 186 -15.52 -7.24 9.39
CA VAL A 186 -14.53 -8.33 9.37
C VAL A 186 -14.61 -9.12 8.07
N ALA A 187 -15.82 -9.39 7.57
CA ALA A 187 -16.01 -10.03 6.26
C ALA A 187 -15.34 -9.21 5.14
N ILE A 188 -15.48 -7.88 5.22
CA ILE A 188 -14.84 -6.93 4.29
C ILE A 188 -13.32 -6.99 4.43
N ALA A 189 -12.81 -6.83 5.66
CA ALA A 189 -11.37 -6.73 5.91
C ALA A 189 -10.63 -8.01 5.49
N THR A 190 -11.21 -9.19 5.78
CA THR A 190 -10.56 -10.48 5.51
C THR A 190 -10.60 -10.92 4.05
N ALA A 191 -11.20 -10.10 3.18
CA ALA A 191 -11.20 -10.27 1.73
C ALA A 191 -11.44 -11.72 1.29
N LEU A 192 -12.41 -12.43 1.90
CA LEU A 192 -12.66 -13.84 1.58
C LEU A 192 -13.30 -14.05 0.21
N MET A 193 -14.11 -13.09 -0.23
CA MET A 193 -14.89 -13.21 -1.44
C MET A 193 -14.09 -12.99 -2.73
N PRO A 194 -13.20 -11.97 -2.84
CA PRO A 194 -12.43 -11.75 -4.05
C PRO A 194 -11.53 -12.92 -4.44
N PRO A 195 -10.71 -13.51 -3.57
CA PRO A 195 -9.86 -14.65 -3.93
C PRO A 195 -10.68 -15.85 -4.40
N LEU A 196 -11.88 -16.07 -3.86
CA LEU A 196 -12.77 -17.12 -4.33
C LEU A 196 -13.33 -16.85 -5.74
N CYS A 197 -13.63 -15.59 -6.06
CA CYS A 197 -14.02 -15.18 -7.42
C CYS A 197 -12.83 -15.22 -8.39
N THR A 198 -11.65 -14.79 -7.96
CA THR A 198 -10.39 -14.87 -8.72
C THR A 198 -9.99 -16.31 -9.00
N ALA A 199 -10.26 -17.24 -8.06
CA ALA A 199 -10.09 -18.66 -8.31
C ALA A 199 -11.03 -19.15 -9.42
N GLY A 200 -12.31 -18.76 -9.39
CA GLY A 200 -13.24 -19.07 -10.47
C GLY A 200 -12.85 -18.46 -11.82
N TYR A 201 -12.29 -17.26 -11.83
CA TYR A 201 -11.66 -16.65 -13.01
C TYR A 201 -10.50 -17.50 -13.53
N GLY A 202 -9.59 -17.93 -12.65
CA GLY A 202 -8.48 -18.83 -12.99
C GLY A 202 -8.95 -20.13 -13.66
N LEU A 203 -10.03 -20.73 -13.17
CA LEU A 203 -10.66 -21.89 -13.82
C LEU A 203 -11.24 -21.55 -15.20
N ALA A 204 -11.89 -20.39 -15.33
CA ALA A 204 -12.50 -19.96 -16.59
C ALA A 204 -11.47 -19.74 -17.71
N ILE A 205 -10.29 -19.18 -17.37
CA ILE A 205 -9.20 -18.96 -18.34
C ILE A 205 -8.23 -20.15 -18.46
N GLY A 206 -8.44 -21.23 -17.70
CA GLY A 206 -7.54 -22.40 -17.67
C GLY A 206 -6.18 -22.16 -17.01
N SER A 207 -6.02 -21.09 -16.24
CA SER A 207 -4.77 -20.75 -15.55
C SER A 207 -4.70 -21.41 -14.18
N THR A 208 -3.92 -22.49 -14.08
CA THR A 208 -3.68 -23.20 -12.83
C THR A 208 -2.99 -22.32 -11.79
N SER A 209 -2.06 -21.47 -12.21
CA SER A 209 -1.34 -20.54 -11.32
C SER A 209 -2.29 -19.57 -10.63
N VAL A 210 -3.21 -18.95 -11.38
CA VAL A 210 -4.21 -18.01 -10.83
C VAL A 210 -5.19 -18.75 -9.92
N PHE A 211 -5.67 -19.93 -10.33
CA PHE A 211 -6.60 -20.72 -9.53
C PHE A 211 -6.00 -21.13 -8.18
N PHE A 212 -4.82 -21.77 -8.19
CA PHE A 212 -4.20 -22.26 -6.96
C PHE A 212 -3.73 -21.12 -6.07
N GLY A 213 -3.18 -20.04 -6.63
CA GLY A 213 -2.78 -18.86 -5.84
C GLY A 213 -3.96 -18.22 -5.11
N ALA A 214 -5.07 -17.98 -5.81
CA ALA A 214 -6.25 -17.37 -5.21
C ALA A 214 -6.99 -18.30 -4.23
N MET A 215 -7.06 -19.61 -4.54
CA MET A 215 -7.58 -20.61 -3.59
C MET A 215 -6.71 -20.70 -2.34
N TYR A 216 -5.39 -20.59 -2.51
CA TYR A 216 -4.45 -20.64 -1.40
C TYR A 216 -4.67 -19.45 -0.44
N LEU A 217 -4.79 -18.24 -0.97
CA LEU A 217 -5.14 -17.05 -0.17
C LEU A 217 -6.49 -17.22 0.55
N PHE A 218 -7.53 -17.71 -0.13
CA PHE A 218 -8.85 -17.97 0.47
C PHE A 218 -8.78 -18.97 1.63
N LEU A 219 -8.10 -20.10 1.42
CA LEU A 219 -7.96 -21.17 2.42
C LEU A 219 -7.15 -20.69 3.62
N LEU A 220 -6.05 -19.97 3.37
CA LEU A 220 -5.22 -19.37 4.41
C LEU A 220 -6.09 -18.48 5.32
N ASN A 221 -6.82 -17.52 4.73
CA ASN A 221 -7.67 -16.61 5.50
C ASN A 221 -8.74 -17.37 6.30
N SER A 222 -9.37 -18.38 5.69
CA SER A 222 -10.37 -19.22 6.34
C SER A 222 -9.79 -19.97 7.56
N VAL A 223 -8.58 -20.51 7.45
CA VAL A 223 -7.92 -21.23 8.54
C VAL A 223 -7.56 -20.30 9.69
N PHE A 224 -6.98 -19.13 9.43
CA PHE A 224 -6.63 -18.19 10.49
C PHE A 224 -7.87 -17.62 11.20
N ILE A 225 -8.98 -17.41 10.49
CA ILE A 225 -10.27 -17.07 11.12
C ILE A 225 -10.77 -18.22 12.00
N CYS A 226 -10.67 -19.46 11.54
CA CYS A 226 -11.05 -20.64 12.34
C CYS A 226 -10.20 -20.75 13.62
N ILE A 227 -8.87 -20.58 13.52
CA ILE A 227 -7.93 -20.64 14.66
C ILE A 227 -8.25 -19.54 15.67
N THR A 228 -8.43 -18.31 15.21
CA THR A 228 -8.73 -17.17 16.12
C THR A 228 -10.09 -17.31 16.78
N THR A 229 -11.09 -17.79 16.05
CA THR A 229 -12.41 -18.13 16.60
C THR A 229 -12.29 -19.19 17.70
N PHE A 230 -11.55 -20.28 17.44
CA PHE A 230 -11.25 -21.30 18.44
C PHE A 230 -10.59 -20.71 19.71
N LEU A 231 -9.56 -19.87 19.53
CA LEU A 231 -8.83 -19.27 20.65
C LEU A 231 -9.73 -18.38 21.51
N VAL A 232 -10.58 -17.55 20.90
CA VAL A 232 -11.50 -16.68 21.64
C VAL A 232 -12.58 -17.49 22.36
N ILE A 233 -13.15 -18.52 21.72
CA ILE A 233 -14.16 -19.38 22.33
C ILE A 233 -13.59 -20.10 23.55
N ARG A 234 -12.36 -20.59 23.45
CA ARG A 234 -11.65 -21.21 24.59
C ARG A 234 -11.32 -20.19 25.67
N PHE A 235 -10.94 -18.96 25.29
CA PHE A 235 -10.66 -17.87 26.22
C PHE A 235 -11.91 -17.38 26.96
N LEU A 236 -13.06 -17.30 26.28
CA LEU A 236 -14.36 -16.95 26.84
C LEU A 236 -15.01 -18.12 27.61
N LYS A 237 -14.41 -19.31 27.59
CA LYS A 237 -14.84 -20.52 28.30
C LYS A 237 -16.26 -20.96 27.89
N PHE A 238 -16.51 -21.07 26.59
CA PHE A 238 -17.75 -21.67 26.10
C PHE A 238 -17.90 -23.10 26.66
N PRO A 239 -19.12 -23.54 27.01
CA PRO A 239 -19.36 -24.88 27.53
C PRO A 239 -19.02 -25.91 26.46
N LEU A 240 -18.33 -26.97 26.86
CA LEU A 240 -18.07 -28.12 26.01
C LEU A 240 -19.38 -28.92 25.85
N VAL A 241 -19.57 -29.54 24.69
CA VAL A 241 -20.69 -30.47 24.49
C VAL A 241 -20.47 -31.70 25.36
N GLU A 242 -21.42 -31.97 26.26
CA GLU A 242 -21.41 -33.14 27.12
C GLU A 242 -21.90 -34.37 26.36
N PHE A 243 -21.18 -35.50 26.51
CA PHE A 243 -21.55 -36.77 25.91
C PHE A 243 -21.88 -37.75 27.03
N VAL A 244 -23.01 -38.46 26.90
CA VAL A 244 -23.44 -39.48 27.86
C VAL A 244 -22.50 -40.70 27.88
N ASP A 245 -21.81 -40.96 26.77
CA ASP A 245 -20.89 -42.08 26.60
C ASP A 245 -19.42 -41.62 26.61
N THR A 246 -18.67 -42.02 27.64
CA THR A 246 -17.26 -41.67 27.85
C THR A 246 -16.32 -42.21 26.76
N LYS A 247 -16.67 -43.31 26.08
CA LYS A 247 -15.87 -43.84 24.96
C LYS A 247 -16.08 -42.99 23.70
N LYS A 248 -17.32 -42.55 23.44
CA LYS A 248 -17.63 -41.62 22.34
C LYS A 248 -16.98 -40.26 22.57
N GLU A 249 -17.02 -39.75 23.80
CA GLU A 249 -16.35 -38.50 24.17
C GLU A 249 -14.85 -38.53 23.86
N LYS A 250 -14.13 -39.57 24.31
CA LYS A 250 -12.69 -39.71 24.05
C LYS A 250 -12.39 -39.79 22.55
N ARG A 251 -13.20 -40.51 21.76
CA ARG A 251 -13.04 -40.60 20.31
C ARG A 251 -13.25 -39.23 19.64
N ILE A 252 -14.32 -38.52 19.99
CA ILE A 252 -14.63 -37.21 19.44
C ILE A 252 -13.52 -36.21 19.78
N ARG A 253 -13.07 -36.17 21.04
CA ARG A 253 -11.98 -35.30 21.47
C ARG A 253 -10.69 -35.59 20.70
N LEU A 254 -10.38 -36.86 20.49
CA LEU A 254 -9.22 -37.26 19.68
C LEU A 254 -9.39 -36.83 18.21
N SER A 255 -10.56 -37.07 17.60
CA SER A 255 -10.84 -36.65 16.22
C SER A 255 -10.73 -35.14 16.03
N ILE A 256 -11.23 -34.35 16.98
CA ILE A 256 -11.11 -32.88 16.94
C ILE A 256 -9.66 -32.44 17.14
N THR A 257 -8.92 -33.09 18.04
CA THR A 257 -7.49 -32.80 18.25
C THR A 257 -6.68 -33.12 17.00
N ILE A 258 -6.95 -34.26 16.35
CA ILE A 258 -6.33 -34.62 15.07
C ILE A 258 -6.68 -33.58 14.01
N PHE A 259 -7.94 -33.16 13.89
CA PHE A 259 -8.36 -32.11 12.97
C PHE A 259 -7.59 -30.80 13.21
N VAL A 260 -7.43 -30.38 14.46
CA VAL A 260 -6.65 -29.18 14.81
C VAL A 260 -5.20 -29.32 14.38
N ILE A 261 -4.57 -30.47 14.62
CA ILE A 261 -3.18 -30.72 14.22
C ILE A 261 -3.05 -30.67 12.69
N VAL A 262 -3.96 -31.34 11.98
CA VAL A 262 -3.99 -31.39 10.50
C VAL A 262 -4.20 -30.01 9.90
N VAL A 263 -4.91 -29.10 10.56
CA VAL A 263 -5.11 -27.73 10.08
C VAL A 263 -3.96 -26.81 10.49
N MET A 264 -3.48 -26.88 11.74
CA MET A 264 -2.45 -25.97 12.25
C MET A 264 -1.07 -26.24 11.66
N VAL A 265 -0.67 -27.51 11.52
CA VAL A 265 0.70 -27.85 11.07
C VAL A 265 0.97 -27.36 9.64
N PRO A 266 0.13 -27.69 8.62
CA PRO A 266 0.34 -27.16 7.27
C PRO A 266 0.25 -25.64 7.22
N SER A 267 -0.66 -25.04 7.98
CA SER A 267 -0.81 -23.57 8.01
C SER A 267 0.43 -22.87 8.57
N ALA A 268 1.13 -23.49 9.53
CA ALA A 268 2.39 -22.98 10.04
C ALA A 268 3.51 -23.04 8.99
N PHE A 269 3.59 -24.12 8.21
CA PHE A 269 4.53 -24.24 7.09
C PHE A 269 4.22 -23.19 6.00
N ILE A 270 2.97 -23.14 5.56
CA ILE A 270 2.43 -22.14 4.63
C ILE A 270 2.80 -20.71 5.05
N PHE A 271 2.56 -20.38 6.32
CA PHE A 271 2.88 -19.05 6.85
C PHE A 271 4.38 -18.76 6.85
N TYR A 272 5.19 -19.76 7.17
CA TYR A 272 6.64 -19.65 7.12
C TYR A 272 7.16 -19.42 5.69
N ASP A 273 6.58 -20.10 4.71
CA ASP A 273 6.93 -19.93 3.30
C ASP A 273 6.55 -18.53 2.80
N VAL A 274 5.36 -18.05 3.17
CA VAL A 274 4.93 -16.67 2.86
C VAL A 274 5.87 -15.63 3.49
N ILE A 275 6.35 -15.86 4.72
CA ILE A 275 7.33 -14.97 5.36
C ILE A 275 8.64 -14.97 4.56
N LYS A 276 9.16 -16.15 4.21
CA LYS A 276 10.41 -16.26 3.45
C LYS A 276 10.33 -15.60 2.09
N GLU A 277 9.26 -15.87 1.33
CA GLU A 277 9.02 -15.23 0.04
C GLU A 277 8.90 -13.70 0.19
N THR A 278 8.22 -13.21 1.23
CA THR A 278 8.10 -11.77 1.50
C THR A 278 9.46 -11.13 1.80
N ILE A 279 10.30 -11.78 2.61
CA ILE A 279 11.66 -11.29 2.93
C ILE A 279 12.54 -11.31 1.68
N TYR A 280 12.50 -12.40 0.90
CA TYR A 280 13.24 -12.52 -0.36
C TYR A 280 12.87 -11.42 -1.34
N ASN A 281 11.57 -11.23 -1.61
CA ASN A 281 11.08 -10.18 -2.51
C ASN A 281 11.43 -8.76 -2.04
N ARG A 282 11.51 -8.54 -0.73
CA ARG A 282 11.98 -7.27 -0.15
C ARG A 282 13.48 -7.09 -0.38
N ASN A 283 14.28 -8.13 -0.17
CA ASN A 283 15.72 -8.10 -0.37
C ASN A 283 16.07 -7.88 -1.84
N VAL A 284 15.36 -8.53 -2.77
CA VAL A 284 15.49 -8.29 -4.22
C VAL A 284 15.20 -6.82 -4.55
N ARG A 285 14.07 -6.27 -4.09
CA ARG A 285 13.74 -4.86 -4.35
C ARG A 285 14.78 -3.89 -3.79
N ASN A 286 15.32 -4.16 -2.60
CA ASN A 286 16.39 -3.35 -2.03
C ASN A 286 17.68 -3.43 -2.85
N PHE A 287 18.06 -4.65 -3.28
CA PHE A 287 19.21 -4.86 -4.16
C PHE A 287 19.05 -4.11 -5.49
N LEU A 288 17.90 -4.24 -6.15
CA LEU A 288 17.64 -3.57 -7.43
C LEU A 288 17.67 -2.05 -7.29
N ALA A 289 17.07 -1.50 -6.22
CA ALA A 289 17.03 -0.06 -5.99
C ALA A 289 18.40 0.56 -5.61
N GLN A 290 19.26 -0.20 -4.92
CA GLN A 290 20.53 0.34 -4.40
C GLN A 290 21.74 0.04 -5.30
N GLU A 291 21.74 -1.10 -6.01
CA GLU A 291 22.92 -1.58 -6.72
C GLU A 291 22.76 -1.56 -8.24
N LEU A 292 21.53 -1.75 -8.75
CA LEU A 292 21.29 -1.95 -10.18
C LEU A 292 21.11 -0.61 -10.92
N TYR A 293 22.12 0.24 -10.82
CA TYR A 293 22.23 1.51 -11.54
C TYR A 293 23.41 1.47 -12.50
N TYR A 294 23.16 1.79 -13.76
CA TYR A 294 24.18 1.98 -14.78
C TYR A 294 23.83 3.22 -15.60
N GLU A 295 24.79 4.13 -15.74
CA GLU A 295 24.59 5.36 -16.51
C GLU A 295 24.26 5.01 -17.97
N GLY A 296 23.12 5.49 -18.47
CA GLY A 296 22.65 5.18 -19.82
C GLY A 296 21.84 3.89 -19.95
N ALA A 297 21.59 3.11 -18.88
CA ALA A 297 20.67 1.98 -18.89
C ALA A 297 19.56 2.12 -17.83
N GLU A 298 18.31 1.86 -18.22
CA GLU A 298 17.14 1.92 -17.34
C GLU A 298 16.44 0.56 -17.25
N ILE A 299 15.90 0.26 -16.08
CA ILE A 299 15.09 -0.95 -15.83
C ILE A 299 13.68 -0.71 -16.36
N ILE A 300 13.26 -1.50 -17.35
CA ILE A 300 11.88 -1.50 -17.83
C ILE A 300 11.00 -2.42 -16.99
N ASN A 301 11.51 -3.61 -16.67
CA ASN A 301 10.72 -4.62 -16.00
C ASN A 301 11.60 -5.55 -15.15
N GLU A 302 11.02 -6.07 -14.09
CA GLU A 302 11.61 -7.08 -13.21
C GLU A 302 10.67 -8.27 -13.10
N LYS A 303 11.21 -9.47 -13.28
CA LYS A 303 10.49 -10.71 -13.01
C LYS A 303 11.27 -11.49 -11.97
N VAL A 304 10.64 -11.63 -10.81
CA VAL A 304 11.20 -12.36 -9.67
C VAL A 304 10.49 -13.69 -9.54
N VAL A 305 11.25 -14.78 -9.64
CA VAL A 305 10.79 -16.15 -9.43
C VAL A 305 11.31 -16.62 -8.08
N TYR A 306 10.38 -17.05 -7.23
CA TYR A 306 10.67 -17.69 -5.96
C TYR A 306 10.01 -19.07 -5.95
N SER A 307 10.83 -20.11 -5.95
CA SER A 307 10.43 -21.50 -5.79
C SER A 307 11.48 -22.22 -4.94
N ASP A 308 11.11 -23.35 -4.34
CA ASP A 308 12.04 -24.20 -3.58
C ASP A 308 13.17 -24.74 -4.47
N ASP A 309 12.89 -24.97 -5.75
CA ASP A 309 13.84 -25.52 -6.73
C ASP A 309 14.57 -24.44 -7.54
N GLU A 310 13.98 -23.25 -7.70
CA GLU A 310 14.52 -22.18 -8.55
C GLU A 310 14.25 -20.79 -7.96
N LYS A 311 15.33 -20.03 -7.75
CA LYS A 311 15.30 -18.60 -7.41
C LYS A 311 15.96 -17.83 -8.54
N ALA A 312 15.16 -17.09 -9.30
CA ALA A 312 15.65 -16.35 -10.46
C ALA A 312 15.19 -14.89 -10.40
N ILE A 313 16.08 -14.00 -10.81
CA ILE A 313 15.85 -12.56 -10.94
C ILE A 313 16.14 -12.21 -12.38
N ASP A 314 15.09 -12.07 -13.18
CA ASP A 314 15.17 -11.63 -14.58
C ASP A 314 14.94 -10.12 -14.63
N ILE A 315 15.95 -9.38 -15.09
CA ILE A 315 15.84 -7.93 -15.27
C ILE A 315 15.89 -7.58 -16.75
N PHE A 316 14.94 -6.76 -17.18
CA PHE A 316 14.85 -6.25 -18.53
C PHE A 316 15.33 -4.80 -18.57
N LEU A 317 16.47 -4.57 -19.22
CA LEU A 317 17.11 -3.27 -19.34
C LEU A 317 16.96 -2.71 -20.76
N ILE A 318 16.88 -1.38 -20.87
CA ILE A 318 17.01 -0.65 -22.14
C ILE A 318 18.10 0.41 -22.04
N GLY A 319 18.71 0.74 -23.17
CA GLY A 319 19.77 1.74 -23.26
C GLY A 319 21.16 1.14 -23.50
N GLU A 320 22.19 1.78 -22.98
CA GLU A 320 23.59 1.40 -23.19
C GLU A 320 23.90 0.00 -22.65
N ARG A 321 24.65 -0.78 -23.43
CA ARG A 321 24.97 -2.17 -23.08
C ARG A 321 25.78 -2.22 -21.79
N VAL A 322 25.20 -2.84 -20.76
CA VAL A 322 25.89 -3.04 -19.50
C VAL A 322 27.06 -4.03 -19.72
N PRO A 323 28.31 -3.66 -19.39
CA PRO A 323 29.43 -4.57 -19.53
C PRO A 323 29.31 -5.78 -18.59
N GLU A 324 29.74 -6.95 -19.05
CA GLU A 324 29.66 -8.20 -18.27
C GLU A 324 30.40 -8.11 -16.93
N GLY A 325 31.47 -7.30 -16.84
CA GLY A 325 32.19 -7.05 -15.59
C GLY A 325 31.34 -6.31 -14.53
N VAL A 326 30.43 -5.43 -14.96
CA VAL A 326 29.49 -4.75 -14.05
C VAL A 326 28.43 -5.74 -13.57
N ILE A 327 27.92 -6.59 -14.46
CA ILE A 327 26.94 -7.65 -14.14
C ILE A 327 27.54 -8.64 -13.12
N GLN A 328 28.80 -9.03 -13.30
CA GLN A 328 29.51 -9.86 -12.30
C GLN A 328 29.69 -9.15 -10.96
N GLY A 329 29.92 -7.83 -10.98
CA GLY A 329 29.95 -7.00 -9.77
C GLY A 329 28.61 -7.03 -9.02
N TRP A 330 27.49 -6.90 -9.74
CA TRP A 330 26.15 -7.04 -9.18
C TRP A 330 25.90 -8.42 -8.59
N ARG A 331 26.27 -9.49 -9.30
CA ARG A 331 26.17 -10.88 -8.80
C ARG A 331 26.92 -11.09 -7.48
N LYS A 332 28.11 -10.52 -7.34
CA LYS A 332 28.87 -10.60 -6.09
C LYS A 332 28.19 -9.85 -4.95
N LYS A 333 27.58 -8.70 -5.23
CA LYS A 333 26.87 -7.90 -4.23
C LYS A 333 25.57 -8.57 -3.76
N MET A 334 24.96 -9.45 -4.56
CA MET A 334 23.77 -10.23 -4.14
C MET A 334 23.99 -11.02 -2.84
N GLU A 335 25.22 -11.49 -2.59
CA GLU A 335 25.57 -12.15 -1.32
C GLU A 335 25.32 -11.27 -0.10
N THR A 336 25.49 -9.95 -0.22
CA THR A 336 25.28 -8.99 0.88
C THR A 336 23.81 -8.79 1.22
N TYR A 337 22.90 -9.13 0.29
CA TYR A 337 21.45 -8.98 0.44
C TYR A 337 20.75 -10.31 0.75
N ASP A 338 21.49 -11.36 1.12
CA ASP A 338 20.93 -12.70 1.36
C ASP A 338 20.25 -13.29 0.09
N LEU A 339 20.86 -13.03 -1.08
CA LEU A 339 20.41 -13.49 -2.40
C LEU A 339 21.47 -14.39 -3.09
N ALA A 340 22.34 -15.03 -2.31
CA ALA A 340 23.46 -15.83 -2.84
C ALA A 340 23.01 -17.07 -3.65
N ASP A 341 21.80 -17.55 -3.39
CA ASP A 341 21.19 -18.69 -4.05
C ASP A 341 20.32 -18.31 -5.26
N ALA A 342 20.20 -17.01 -5.57
CA ALA A 342 19.42 -16.52 -6.69
C ALA A 342 20.26 -16.32 -7.96
N GLN A 343 19.73 -16.74 -9.11
CA GLN A 343 20.35 -16.50 -10.41
C GLN A 343 19.90 -15.16 -10.99
N LEU A 344 20.85 -14.23 -11.20
CA LEU A 344 20.60 -12.96 -11.88
C LEU A 344 20.84 -13.08 -13.39
N THR A 345 19.78 -12.88 -14.16
CA THR A 345 19.79 -12.87 -15.61
C THR A 345 19.38 -11.48 -16.12
N ILE A 346 20.25 -10.86 -16.91
CA ILE A 346 20.00 -9.56 -17.53
C ILE A 346 19.61 -9.78 -18.99
N HIS A 347 18.41 -9.34 -19.35
CA HIS A 347 17.90 -9.33 -20.71
C HIS A 347 18.00 -7.91 -21.25
N GLN A 348 18.86 -7.68 -22.24
CA GLN A 348 19.05 -6.38 -22.87
C GLN A 348 19.03 -6.56 -24.39
N SER A 349 17.96 -6.10 -25.05
CA SER A 349 17.89 -6.19 -26.51
C SER A 349 18.66 -5.05 -27.14
N LYS A 350 19.50 -5.37 -28.13
CA LYS A 350 20.30 -4.39 -28.87
C LYS A 350 19.57 -3.87 -30.11
N ASP A 351 18.59 -4.60 -30.61
CA ASP A 351 17.86 -4.28 -31.84
C ASP A 351 16.45 -4.87 -31.78
N GLU A 352 15.48 -4.04 -32.18
CA GLU A 352 14.08 -4.33 -32.51
C GLU A 352 13.18 -5.02 -31.44
N THR A 353 12.01 -4.41 -31.33
CA THR A 353 10.88 -4.61 -30.42
C THR A 353 10.24 -6.01 -30.42
N VAL A 354 10.87 -7.04 -30.97
CA VAL A 354 10.19 -8.28 -31.41
C VAL A 354 10.65 -9.56 -30.71
N GLU A 355 11.86 -9.67 -30.14
CA GLU A 355 12.32 -10.98 -29.63
C GLU A 355 11.85 -11.36 -28.21
N ILE A 356 11.28 -10.42 -27.45
CA ILE A 356 10.59 -10.74 -26.18
C ILE A 356 9.20 -11.35 -26.45
N ALA A 357 8.66 -11.19 -27.66
CA ALA A 357 7.32 -11.63 -28.04
C ALA A 357 7.19 -13.16 -28.23
N GLY A 358 8.30 -13.90 -28.27
CA GLY A 358 8.33 -15.33 -28.57
C GLY A 358 8.19 -16.28 -27.37
N LYS A 359 8.34 -15.79 -26.12
CA LYS A 359 8.27 -16.63 -24.90
C LYS A 359 7.25 -16.17 -23.86
N VAL A 360 6.48 -15.14 -24.16
CA VAL A 360 5.47 -14.56 -23.28
C VAL A 360 4.10 -14.86 -23.86
N SER A 361 3.26 -15.60 -23.13
CA SER A 361 1.92 -16.02 -23.55
C SER A 361 1.09 -14.82 -24.02
N GLU A 362 0.26 -15.00 -25.04
CA GLU A 362 -0.58 -13.94 -25.66
C GLU A 362 -1.40 -13.12 -24.64
N GLN A 363 -1.81 -13.73 -23.52
CA GLN A 363 -2.53 -13.05 -22.44
C GLN A 363 -1.67 -12.03 -21.68
N VAL A 364 -0.36 -12.27 -21.58
CA VAL A 364 0.59 -11.38 -20.90
C VAL A 364 0.99 -10.21 -21.80
N LYS A 365 0.93 -10.37 -23.14
CA LYS A 365 1.17 -9.27 -24.10
C LYS A 365 0.16 -8.13 -23.95
N SER A 366 -1.13 -8.46 -23.81
CA SER A 366 -2.18 -7.42 -23.72
C SER A 366 -2.11 -6.65 -22.41
N GLY A 367 -1.96 -7.35 -21.28
CA GLY A 367 -1.89 -6.71 -19.96
C GLY A 367 -0.64 -5.86 -19.76
N ILE A 368 0.54 -6.34 -20.20
CA ILE A 368 1.80 -5.57 -20.05
C ILE A 368 1.79 -4.31 -20.92
N ILE A 369 1.34 -4.42 -22.17
CA ILE A 369 1.29 -3.27 -23.06
C ILE A 369 0.30 -2.23 -22.53
N GLN A 370 -0.83 -2.65 -21.98
CA GLN A 370 -1.82 -1.73 -21.41
C GLN A 370 -1.32 -1.04 -20.13
N ASP A 371 -0.72 -1.79 -19.20
CA ASP A 371 -0.08 -1.21 -17.99
C ASP A 371 1.04 -0.21 -18.36
N LEU A 372 1.78 -0.49 -19.44
CA LEU A 372 2.78 0.42 -20.00
C LEU A 372 2.17 1.67 -20.60
N TYR A 373 1.06 1.56 -21.34
CA TYR A 373 0.34 2.71 -21.88
C TYR A 373 -0.27 3.57 -20.76
N GLU A 374 -0.93 2.98 -19.77
CA GLU A 374 -1.54 3.70 -18.65
C GLU A 374 -0.48 4.41 -17.79
N LYS A 375 0.64 3.74 -17.46
CA LYS A 375 1.73 4.38 -16.71
C LYS A 375 2.42 5.47 -17.53
N ASN A 376 2.62 5.28 -18.83
CA ASN A 376 3.18 6.32 -19.68
C ASN A 376 2.23 7.51 -19.80
N GLU A 377 0.93 7.29 -19.93
CA GLU A 377 -0.07 8.36 -20.00
C GLU A 377 -0.11 9.15 -18.69
N ALA A 378 -0.09 8.48 -17.53
CA ALA A 378 -0.01 9.13 -16.23
C ALA A 378 1.30 9.92 -16.05
N LEU A 379 2.43 9.37 -16.50
CA LEU A 379 3.72 10.07 -16.46
C LEU A 379 3.74 11.29 -17.39
N LEU A 380 3.20 11.16 -18.59
CA LEU A 380 3.05 12.26 -19.55
C LEU A 380 2.18 13.37 -18.97
N ALA A 381 1.01 13.04 -18.41
CA ALA A 381 0.13 14.00 -17.75
C ALA A 381 0.84 14.75 -16.61
N SER A 382 1.63 14.04 -15.78
CA SER A 382 2.40 14.67 -14.70
C SER A 382 3.51 15.61 -15.22
N LYS A 383 4.12 15.27 -16.35
CA LYS A 383 5.15 16.10 -17.00
C LYS A 383 4.50 17.34 -17.63
N ASP A 384 3.34 17.19 -18.26
CA ASP A 384 2.59 18.30 -18.85
C ASP A 384 2.14 19.30 -17.77
N GLU A 385 1.62 18.82 -16.63
CA GLU A 385 1.29 19.68 -15.49
C GLU A 385 2.53 20.44 -14.97
N ARG A 386 3.69 19.76 -14.92
CA ARG A 386 4.94 20.40 -14.52
C ARG A 386 5.42 21.43 -15.54
N ILE A 387 5.27 21.16 -16.84
CA ILE A 387 5.61 22.09 -17.92
C ILE A 387 4.71 23.33 -17.82
N GLU A 388 3.39 23.15 -17.71
CA GLU A 388 2.43 24.24 -17.57
C GLU A 388 2.75 25.10 -16.32
N PHE A 389 3.07 24.47 -15.20
CA PHE A 389 3.49 25.18 -13.99
C PHE A 389 4.77 26.02 -14.22
N LEU A 390 5.78 25.45 -14.89
CA LEU A 390 7.04 26.15 -15.18
C LEU A 390 6.85 27.27 -16.20
N GLU A 391 6.06 27.07 -17.25
CA GLU A 391 5.71 28.09 -18.22
C GLU A 391 4.98 29.26 -17.55
N ASN A 392 4.02 28.98 -16.67
CA ASN A 392 3.35 30.00 -15.87
C ASN A 392 4.32 30.78 -14.99
N GLN A 393 5.31 30.13 -14.36
CA GLN A 393 6.35 30.83 -13.61
C GLN A 393 7.21 31.72 -14.50
N VAL A 394 7.60 31.25 -15.69
CA VAL A 394 8.39 32.03 -16.66
C VAL A 394 7.61 33.25 -17.14
N VAL A 395 6.32 33.11 -17.45
CA VAL A 395 5.44 34.22 -17.84
C VAL A 395 5.29 35.24 -16.71
N MET A 396 5.14 34.78 -15.46
CA MET A 396 5.04 35.67 -14.29
C MET A 396 6.35 36.42 -14.02
N LEU A 397 7.50 35.79 -14.23
CA LEU A 397 8.81 36.45 -14.16
C LEU A 397 8.97 37.50 -15.27
N GLY A 398 8.62 37.17 -16.51
CA GLY A 398 8.64 38.12 -17.63
C GLY A 398 7.72 39.33 -17.45
N LYS A 399 6.52 39.13 -16.89
CA LYS A 399 5.57 40.20 -16.54
C LYS A 399 6.10 41.11 -15.41
N ARG A 400 6.80 40.55 -14.43
CA ARG A 400 7.41 41.31 -13.32
C ARG A 400 8.49 42.27 -13.82
N ASP A 401 9.33 41.82 -14.73
CA ASP A 401 10.42 42.62 -15.30
C ASP A 401 9.88 43.75 -16.20
N THR A 402 8.84 43.48 -17.00
CA THR A 402 8.18 44.51 -17.83
C THR A 402 7.41 45.54 -17.00
N MET A 403 6.74 45.14 -15.92
CA MET A 403 6.08 46.08 -15.00
C MET A 403 7.09 46.99 -14.28
N ALA A 404 8.24 46.44 -13.85
CA ALA A 404 9.30 47.22 -13.21
C ALA A 404 9.93 48.27 -14.16
N LEU A 405 10.14 47.91 -15.43
CA LEU A 405 10.65 48.82 -16.45
C LEU A 405 9.66 49.94 -16.79
N LYS A 406 8.37 49.64 -16.87
CA LYS A 406 7.33 50.65 -17.11
C LYS A 406 7.22 51.66 -15.97
N ALA A 407 7.30 51.19 -14.72
CA ALA A 407 7.32 52.07 -13.55
C ALA A 407 8.58 52.96 -13.52
N LEU A 408 9.75 52.38 -13.84
CA LEU A 408 11.01 53.13 -13.96
C LEU A 408 10.94 54.19 -15.05
N TYR A 409 10.33 53.89 -16.20
CA TYR A 409 10.13 54.85 -17.29
C TYR A 409 9.26 56.03 -16.89
N ASN A 410 8.11 55.77 -16.28
CA ASN A 410 7.20 56.85 -15.86
C ASN A 410 7.89 57.79 -14.85
N GLU A 411 8.66 57.25 -13.91
CA GLU A 411 9.43 58.03 -12.94
C GLU A 411 10.58 58.80 -13.62
N ALA A 412 11.30 58.14 -14.53
CA ALA A 412 12.38 58.76 -15.31
C ALA A 412 11.88 59.90 -16.18
N LYS A 413 10.72 59.77 -16.84
CA LYS A 413 10.17 60.81 -17.70
C LYS A 413 9.79 62.09 -16.94
N ILE A 414 9.37 61.95 -15.68
CA ILE A 414 9.03 63.08 -14.80
C ILE A 414 10.31 63.77 -14.31
N LEU A 415 11.28 63.00 -13.82
CA LEU A 415 12.51 63.53 -13.23
C LEU A 415 13.53 64.01 -14.28
N TYR A 416 13.48 63.42 -15.48
CA TYR A 416 14.42 63.60 -16.57
C TYR A 416 13.67 63.68 -17.90
N PRO A 417 13.12 64.87 -18.26
CA PRO A 417 12.27 65.03 -19.45
C PRO A 417 12.91 64.62 -20.78
N TRP A 418 14.26 64.61 -20.82
CA TRP A 418 15.07 64.21 -21.96
C TRP A 418 15.07 62.69 -22.24
N VAL A 419 14.52 61.86 -21.35
CA VAL A 419 14.37 60.41 -21.56
C VAL A 419 13.19 60.16 -22.51
N GLU A 420 13.42 59.44 -23.61
CA GLU A 420 12.38 59.09 -24.59
C GLU A 420 11.91 57.64 -24.46
N ALA A 421 12.83 56.71 -24.26
CA ALA A 421 12.55 55.30 -24.06
C ALA A 421 13.60 54.65 -23.14
N ILE A 422 13.22 53.55 -22.48
CA ILE A 422 14.12 52.73 -21.67
C ILE A 422 13.91 51.27 -22.03
N GLU A 423 15.01 50.57 -22.28
CA GLU A 423 15.08 49.11 -22.38
C GLU A 423 15.91 48.57 -21.22
N GLY A 424 15.58 47.38 -20.72
CA GLY A 424 16.37 46.75 -19.66
C GLY A 424 16.33 45.24 -19.76
N GLY A 425 17.44 44.62 -19.36
CA GLY A 425 17.59 43.19 -19.36
C GLY A 425 18.97 42.76 -18.91
N TYR A 426 19.27 41.48 -19.14
CA TYR A 426 20.53 40.85 -18.80
C TYR A 426 21.29 40.52 -20.09
N VAL A 427 22.57 40.88 -20.15
CA VAL A 427 23.42 40.62 -21.32
C VAL A 427 24.58 39.74 -20.92
N ASN A 428 24.76 38.64 -21.65
CA ASN A 428 25.91 37.76 -21.48
C ASN A 428 27.14 38.37 -22.16
N ARG A 429 28.14 38.73 -21.36
CA ARG A 429 29.46 39.13 -21.85
C ARG A 429 30.35 37.89 -21.90
N ILE A 430 30.74 37.49 -23.10
CA ILE A 430 31.68 36.41 -23.34
C ILE A 430 33.07 37.01 -23.57
N THR A 431 34.07 36.53 -22.83
CA THR A 431 35.49 36.83 -23.04
C THR A 431 36.26 35.51 -23.19
N THR A 432 37.49 35.56 -23.70
CA THR A 432 38.39 34.41 -23.79
C THR A 432 38.56 33.81 -22.37
N GLY A 433 37.86 32.71 -22.09
CA GLY A 433 37.89 32.01 -20.80
C GLY A 433 36.82 32.39 -19.75
N SER A 434 35.86 33.29 -20.02
CA SER A 434 34.75 33.51 -19.05
C SER A 434 33.46 34.04 -19.68
N SER A 435 32.31 33.57 -19.18
CA SER A 435 30.99 34.15 -19.46
C SER A 435 30.46 34.83 -18.20
N LYS A 436 30.11 36.12 -18.28
CA LYS A 436 29.52 36.86 -17.17
C LYS A 436 28.20 37.48 -17.60
N ASN A 437 27.14 37.18 -16.86
CA ASN A 437 25.86 37.83 -17.04
C ASN A 437 25.88 39.23 -16.39
N LEU A 438 25.52 40.27 -17.14
CA LEU A 438 25.56 41.67 -16.69
C LEU A 438 24.19 42.33 -16.88
N PRO A 439 23.61 42.92 -15.82
CA PRO A 439 22.41 43.75 -15.99
C PRO A 439 22.76 45.02 -16.78
N LEU A 440 21.97 45.30 -17.81
CA LEU A 440 22.11 46.45 -18.70
C LEU A 440 20.77 47.18 -18.83
N VAL A 441 20.80 48.50 -18.67
CA VAL A 441 19.71 49.40 -19.03
C VAL A 441 20.18 50.31 -20.16
N ILE A 442 19.40 50.38 -21.23
CA ILE A 442 19.61 51.30 -22.35
C ILE A 442 18.60 52.42 -22.22
N THR A 443 19.05 53.67 -22.27
CA THR A 443 18.19 54.85 -22.18
C THR A 443 18.36 55.68 -23.44
N TYR A 444 17.25 55.93 -24.12
CA TYR A 444 17.19 56.76 -25.32
C TYR A 444 16.96 58.22 -24.93
N TYR A 445 17.78 59.14 -25.47
CA TYR A 445 17.77 60.55 -25.09
C TYR A 445 17.49 61.52 -26.26
N THR A 446 16.81 62.63 -25.95
CA THR A 446 16.50 63.73 -26.90
C THR A 446 17.77 64.46 -27.38
N LYS A 447 17.70 65.17 -28.51
CA LYS A 447 18.82 65.96 -29.07
C LYS A 447 19.44 67.00 -28.13
N ASN A 448 18.74 67.42 -27.07
CA ASN A 448 19.18 68.48 -26.15
C ASN A 448 19.95 67.98 -24.92
N PHE A 449 20.19 66.67 -24.80
CA PHE A 449 20.91 66.06 -23.67
C PHE A 449 22.37 65.76 -24.00
N ASN A 450 23.30 66.14 -23.11
CA ASN A 450 24.71 65.77 -23.22
C ASN A 450 25.05 64.62 -22.26
N PRO A 451 25.21 63.37 -22.76
CA PRO A 451 25.46 62.20 -21.92
C PRO A 451 26.80 62.22 -21.18
N VAL A 452 27.74 63.08 -21.55
CA VAL A 452 29.06 63.17 -20.89
C VAL A 452 29.00 63.99 -19.60
N ILE A 453 28.12 64.99 -19.52
CA ILE A 453 28.04 65.94 -18.39
C ILE A 453 26.91 65.55 -17.42
N ASP A 454 25.75 65.17 -17.96
CA ASP A 454 24.51 65.05 -17.17
C ASP A 454 24.17 63.61 -16.72
N SER A 455 24.94 62.61 -17.15
CA SER A 455 24.64 61.19 -16.88
C SER A 455 24.94 60.72 -15.46
N THR A 456 25.80 61.43 -14.71
CA THR A 456 26.29 60.98 -13.39
C THR A 456 25.19 60.90 -12.34
N LYS A 457 24.22 61.83 -12.37
CA LYS A 457 23.07 61.83 -11.45
C LYS A 457 22.06 60.73 -11.82
N TYR A 458 21.76 60.60 -13.11
CA TYR A 458 20.85 59.58 -13.63
C TYR A 458 21.38 58.16 -13.35
N ASN A 459 22.66 57.89 -13.64
CA ASN A 459 23.28 56.58 -13.41
C ASN A 459 23.24 56.16 -11.94
N ARG A 460 23.45 57.09 -11.00
CA ARG A 460 23.34 56.81 -9.57
C ARG A 460 21.90 56.52 -9.17
N TRP A 461 20.94 57.29 -9.68
CA TRP A 461 19.52 57.09 -9.41
C TRP A 461 19.02 55.74 -9.92
N VAL A 462 19.29 55.37 -11.18
CA VAL A 462 18.84 54.09 -11.76
C VAL A 462 19.42 52.89 -10.99
N ARG A 463 20.71 52.95 -10.61
CA ARG A 463 21.36 51.91 -9.80
C ARG A 463 20.73 51.76 -8.42
N ALA A 464 20.43 52.87 -7.75
CA ALA A 464 19.78 52.85 -6.45
C ALA A 464 18.34 52.32 -6.54
N ARG A 465 17.60 52.70 -7.58
CA ARG A 465 16.19 52.33 -7.78
C ARG A 465 16.00 50.84 -8.07
N LEU A 466 16.87 50.28 -8.92
CA LEU A 466 16.86 48.85 -9.26
C LEU A 466 17.61 47.98 -8.24
N LYS A 467 18.24 48.59 -7.22
CA LYS A 467 19.06 47.90 -6.20
C LYS A 467 20.20 47.05 -6.79
N GLU A 468 20.68 47.43 -7.97
CA GLU A 468 21.68 46.68 -8.74
C GLU A 468 22.97 47.50 -8.91
N PRO A 469 23.96 47.36 -8.01
CA PRO A 469 25.17 48.19 -8.02
C PRO A 469 26.08 47.89 -9.23
N ARG A 470 25.95 46.70 -9.84
CA ARG A 470 26.71 46.27 -11.02
C ARG A 470 26.06 46.68 -12.35
N LEU A 471 24.89 47.33 -12.29
CA LEU A 471 24.14 47.79 -13.46
C LEU A 471 24.95 48.76 -14.32
N LYS A 472 25.01 48.45 -15.62
CA LYS A 472 25.52 49.38 -16.63
C LYS A 472 24.35 50.11 -17.27
N VAL A 473 24.50 51.42 -17.43
CA VAL A 473 23.56 52.26 -18.15
C VAL A 473 24.25 52.73 -19.41
N LYS A 474 23.60 52.52 -20.57
CA LYS A 474 24.09 52.96 -21.88
C LYS A 474 23.11 53.98 -22.44
N PHE A 475 23.64 55.09 -22.94
CA PHE A 475 22.85 56.14 -23.56
C PHE A 475 22.91 56.00 -25.08
N ILE A 476 21.76 55.99 -25.73
CA ILE A 476 21.63 55.97 -27.19
C ILE A 476 20.81 57.18 -27.60
N LYS A 477 21.20 57.87 -28.66
CA LYS A 477 20.42 59.00 -29.16
C LYS A 477 19.12 58.45 -29.76
N ALA A 478 17.98 59.00 -29.37
CA ALA A 478 16.72 58.65 -30.00
C ALA A 478 16.70 59.17 -31.45
N ASP A 479 16.12 58.39 -32.37
CA ASP A 479 16.03 58.74 -33.79
C ASP A 479 15.04 59.89 -34.06
#